data_AF-A0A6J4T3W8-F1
#
_entry.id   AF-A0A6J4T3W8-F1
#
_cell.length_a   1.000
_cell.length_b   1.000
_cell.length_c   1.000
_cell.angle_alpha   90.00
_cell.angle_beta   90.00
_cell.angle_gamma   90.00
#
_symmetry.space_group_name_H-M   'P 1'
#
loop_
_entity.id
_entity.type
_entity.pdbx_description
1 polymer ?
#
loop_
_entity_poly.entity_id
_entity_poly.type
_entity_poly.pdbx_seq_one_letter_code
_entity_poly.pdbx_strand_id
1 'polypeptide(L)'
;MGGILPALYPETLRAAYEHQDAGRPVYIVTAASHELAEMLARLLWFDGGIGTRSETRDGVYTGRPEGPFVYGEGKTEAIRRVAEQEGIDLSASYAYSDSVSDLPMLRLVGNPVAVNPDSGLEQVARAEGWRIMRFEKLGRRLRFAGAALALGLLGGGGGYAFARFKPRHAWRRRIGLG
;
A
#
# COMPACT_ATOMS: atom_id res chain seq x y z
N MET A 1 3.66 18.82 -9.56
CA MET A 1 4.01 18.70 -8.14
C MET A 1 3.58 17.31 -7.67
N GLY A 2 4.50 16.34 -7.73
CA GLY A 2 4.25 14.97 -7.29
C GLY A 2 4.32 14.92 -5.77
N GLY A 3 3.20 14.56 -5.13
CA GLY A 3 3.14 14.46 -3.68
C GLY A 3 4.15 13.43 -3.17
N ILE A 4 4.83 13.78 -2.08
CA ILE A 4 5.83 12.98 -1.34
C ILE A 4 5.18 11.80 -0.58
N LEU A 5 3.91 11.49 -0.86
CA LEU A 5 3.24 10.35 -0.25
C LEU A 5 3.50 9.11 -1.12
N PRO A 6 3.91 7.98 -0.52
CA PRO A 6 3.89 6.69 -1.21
C PRO A 6 2.51 6.52 -1.83
N ALA A 7 2.43 5.86 -2.99
CA ALA A 7 1.16 5.59 -3.67
C ALA A 7 0.34 4.58 -2.84
N LEU A 8 -0.24 5.04 -1.73
CA LEU A 8 -1.21 4.31 -0.93
C LEU A 8 -2.51 4.33 -1.71
N TYR A 9 -2.86 3.19 -2.28
CA TYR A 9 -4.14 3.01 -2.95
C TYR A 9 -5.20 2.75 -1.87
N PRO A 10 -6.40 3.34 -1.96
CA PRO A 10 -7.50 3.03 -1.03
C PRO A 10 -7.76 1.53 -0.90
N GLU A 11 -7.57 0.79 -1.99
CA GLU A 11 -7.71 -0.66 -2.04
C GLU A 11 -6.63 -1.41 -1.26
N THR A 12 -5.38 -0.91 -1.22
CA THR A 12 -4.33 -1.50 -0.37
C THR A 12 -4.56 -1.19 1.10
N LEU A 13 -5.06 0.01 1.43
CA LEU A 13 -5.45 0.35 2.79
C LEU A 13 -6.61 -0.52 3.27
N ARG A 14 -7.60 -0.74 2.40
CA ARG A 14 -8.71 -1.65 2.70
C ARG A 14 -8.21 -3.07 2.99
N ALA A 15 -7.30 -3.60 2.17
CA ALA A 15 -6.71 -4.92 2.41
C ALA A 15 -5.96 -4.98 3.75
N ALA A 16 -5.25 -3.91 4.12
CA ALA A 16 -4.60 -3.82 5.43
C ALA A 16 -5.61 -3.88 6.58
N TYR A 17 -6.69 -3.08 6.54
CA TYR A 17 -7.72 -3.12 7.57
C TYR A 17 -8.46 -4.47 7.62
N GLU A 18 -8.69 -5.12 6.48
CA GLU A 18 -9.26 -6.47 6.43
C GLU A 18 -8.35 -7.51 7.12
N HIS A 19 -7.01 -7.33 7.09
CA HIS A 19 -6.10 -8.18 7.87
C HIS A 19 -6.18 -7.90 9.36
N GLN A 20 -6.26 -6.63 9.78
CA GLN A 20 -6.43 -6.26 11.20
C GLN A 20 -7.76 -6.78 11.76
N ASP A 21 -8.86 -6.65 11.00
CA ASP A 21 -10.17 -7.20 11.35
C ASP A 21 -10.13 -8.74 11.50
N ALA A 22 -9.20 -9.40 10.80
CA ALA A 22 -8.93 -10.84 10.91
C ALA A 22 -7.92 -11.20 12.02
N GLY A 23 -7.51 -10.23 12.85
CA GLY A 23 -6.56 -10.43 13.95
C GLY A 23 -5.11 -10.61 13.50
N ARG A 24 -4.75 -10.13 12.31
CA ARG A 24 -3.38 -10.21 11.77
C ARG A 24 -2.71 -8.85 11.91
N PRO A 25 -1.50 -8.78 12.50
CA PRO A 25 -0.80 -7.51 12.62
C PRO A 25 -0.33 -7.03 11.25
N VAL A 26 -0.36 -5.72 11.03
CA VAL A 26 0.00 -5.07 9.78
C VAL A 26 1.20 -4.15 9.99
N TYR A 27 2.21 -4.31 9.15
CA TYR A 27 3.43 -3.51 9.18
C TYR A 27 3.63 -2.76 7.86
N ILE A 28 4.17 -1.54 7.96
CA ILE A 28 4.75 -0.84 6.79
C ILE A 28 6.20 -1.28 6.67
N VAL A 29 6.65 -1.64 5.46
CA VAL A 29 8.06 -1.97 5.21
C VAL A 29 8.61 -1.10 4.09
N THR A 30 9.61 -0.27 4.40
CA THR A 30 10.18 0.71 3.45
C THR A 30 11.70 0.79 3.58
N ALA A 31 12.38 1.15 2.49
CA ALA A 31 13.80 1.45 2.51
C ALA A 31 14.13 2.83 3.12
N ALA A 32 13.10 3.69 3.29
CA ALA A 32 13.22 4.97 3.99
C ALA A 32 13.57 4.77 5.48
N SER A 33 13.78 5.88 6.20
CA SER A 33 14.16 5.82 7.60
C SER A 33 13.08 5.13 8.46
N HIS A 34 13.52 4.45 9.52
CA HIS A 34 12.61 3.77 10.45
C HIS A 34 11.63 4.76 11.11
N GLU A 35 12.05 5.99 11.39
CA GLU A 35 11.20 7.04 11.96
C GLU A 35 10.04 7.39 11.01
N LEU A 36 10.30 7.44 9.71
CA LEU A 36 9.26 7.68 8.72
C LEU A 36 8.32 6.47 8.60
N ALA A 37 8.86 5.24 8.67
CA ALA A 37 8.05 4.02 8.68
C ALA A 37 7.10 4.00 9.89
N GLU A 38 7.62 4.27 11.08
CA GLU A 38 6.87 4.36 12.34
C GLU A 38 5.82 5.48 12.32
N MET A 39 6.19 6.66 11.83
CA MET A 39 5.27 7.78 11.69
C MET A 39 4.09 7.41 10.78
N LEU A 40 4.36 6.78 9.63
CA LEU A 40 3.32 6.33 8.71
C LEU A 40 2.46 5.23 9.34
N ALA A 41 3.05 4.29 10.07
CA ALA A 41 2.29 3.24 10.76
C ALA A 41 1.30 3.85 11.76
N ARG A 42 1.74 4.81 12.57
CA ARG A 42 0.87 5.53 13.52
C ARG A 42 -0.23 6.32 12.82
N LEU A 43 0.10 7.02 11.73
CA LEU A 43 -0.87 7.80 10.96
C LEU A 43 -1.96 6.93 10.30
N LEU A 44 -1.62 5.69 9.96
CA LEU A 44 -2.53 4.75 9.29
C LEU A 44 -3.17 3.74 10.26
N TRP A 45 -2.86 3.82 11.55
CA TRP A 45 -3.25 2.86 12.58
C TRP A 45 -2.80 1.41 12.30
N PHE A 46 -1.58 1.26 11.77
CA PHE A 46 -0.93 -0.04 11.60
C PHE A 46 -0.11 -0.39 12.86
N ASP A 47 0.20 -1.67 13.01
CA ASP A 47 0.82 -2.24 14.20
C ASP A 47 2.32 -1.92 14.32
N GLY A 48 2.99 -1.59 13.22
CA GLY A 48 4.38 -1.11 13.27
C GLY A 48 4.99 -0.68 11.93
N GLY A 49 6.18 -0.08 12.00
CA GLY A 49 6.95 0.37 10.85
C GLY A 49 8.36 -0.22 10.80
N ILE A 50 8.71 -0.87 9.70
CA ILE A 50 10.04 -1.40 9.43
C ILE A 50 10.71 -0.48 8.40
N GLY A 51 11.81 0.16 8.81
CA GLY A 51 12.60 1.02 7.95
C GLY A 51 14.08 0.94 8.27
N THR A 52 14.90 1.61 7.46
CA THR A 52 16.35 1.69 7.64
C THR A 52 16.68 2.43 8.93
N ARG A 53 17.46 1.81 9.81
CA ARG A 53 18.01 2.45 11.01
C ARG A 53 19.37 3.07 10.72
N SER A 54 19.58 4.29 11.21
CA SER A 54 20.88 4.98 11.13
C SER A 54 21.47 5.08 12.53
N GLU A 55 22.77 4.88 12.66
CA GLU A 55 23.48 4.96 13.94
C GLU A 55 23.36 6.39 14.48
N THR A 56 22.79 6.49 15.67
CA THR A 56 22.77 7.72 16.45
C THR A 56 23.70 7.59 17.64
N ARG A 57 24.52 8.61 17.88
CA ARG A 57 25.31 8.76 19.11
C ARG A 57 24.86 10.03 19.81
N ASP A 58 24.48 9.91 21.09
CA ASP A 58 23.97 11.02 21.91
C ASP A 58 22.78 11.77 21.27
N GLY A 59 21.91 11.04 20.56
CA GLY A 59 20.74 11.60 19.88
C GLY A 59 21.05 12.30 18.54
N VAL A 60 22.29 12.25 18.06
CA VAL A 60 22.71 12.85 16.78
C VAL A 60 23.03 11.74 15.77
N TYR A 61 22.52 11.89 14.54
CA TYR A 61 22.87 11.00 13.43
C TYR A 61 24.36 11.07 13.12
N THR A 62 25.02 9.93 13.15
CA THR A 62 26.45 9.79 12.81
C THR A 62 26.70 9.71 11.30
N GLY A 63 25.64 9.52 10.51
CA GLY A 63 25.71 9.24 9.07
C GLY A 63 26.11 7.80 8.74
N ARG A 64 26.33 6.95 9.75
CA ARG A 64 26.59 5.51 9.57
C ARG A 64 25.29 4.73 9.71
N PRO A 65 25.12 3.60 9.02
CA PRO A 65 23.95 2.74 9.21
C PRO A 65 24.03 1.99 10.54
N GLU A 66 22.90 1.83 11.23
CA GLU A 66 22.78 0.95 12.40
C GLU A 66 22.32 -0.43 11.93
N GLY A 67 23.28 -1.30 11.63
CA GLY A 67 23.01 -2.60 11.01
C GLY A 67 22.83 -2.52 9.48
N PRO A 68 22.33 -3.59 8.84
CA PRO A 68 22.16 -3.61 7.39
C PRO A 68 21.03 -2.67 6.93
N PHE A 69 21.23 -2.03 5.77
CA PHE A 69 20.19 -1.21 5.12
C PHE A 69 18.94 -2.05 4.80
N VAL A 70 17.75 -1.49 4.96
CA VAL A 70 16.47 -2.15 4.61
C VAL A 70 16.24 -2.04 3.10
N TYR A 71 17.10 -2.68 2.32
CA TYR A 71 17.02 -2.77 0.85
C TYR A 71 17.41 -4.19 0.42
N GLY A 72 16.68 -4.77 -0.54
CA GLY A 72 16.91 -6.15 -0.97
C GLY A 72 16.89 -7.13 0.21
N GLU A 73 17.98 -7.87 0.42
CA GLU A 73 18.10 -8.86 1.50
C GLU A 73 18.06 -8.27 2.91
N GLY A 74 18.51 -7.02 3.10
CA GLY A 74 18.43 -6.38 4.41
C GLY A 74 16.98 -6.03 4.81
N LYS A 75 16.09 -5.87 3.83
CA LYS A 75 14.64 -5.78 4.07
C LYS A 75 14.08 -7.09 4.60
N THR A 76 14.48 -8.21 4.00
CA THR A 76 14.09 -9.56 4.41
C THR A 76 14.57 -9.87 5.84
N GLU A 77 15.80 -9.50 6.18
CA GLU A 77 16.36 -9.69 7.53
C GLU A 77 15.59 -8.91 8.61
N ALA A 78 15.27 -7.64 8.33
CA ALA A 78 14.47 -6.83 9.24
C ALA A 78 13.07 -7.41 9.47
N ILE A 79 12.44 -7.93 8.41
CA ILE A 79 11.13 -8.60 8.51
C ILE A 79 11.24 -9.88 9.34
N ARG A 80 12.25 -10.73 9.11
CA ARG A 80 12.46 -11.95 9.89
C ARG A 80 12.63 -11.65 11.37
N ARG A 81 13.42 -10.64 11.71
CA ARG A 81 13.64 -10.22 13.10
C ARG A 81 12.34 -9.83 13.80
N VAL A 82 11.52 -9.00 13.15
CA VAL A 82 10.21 -8.61 13.71
C VAL A 82 9.30 -9.85 13.82
N ALA A 83 9.30 -10.71 12.80
CA ALA A 83 8.48 -11.91 12.82
C ALA A 83 8.86 -12.87 13.96
N GLU A 84 10.15 -13.04 14.23
CA GLU A 84 10.65 -13.85 15.36
C GLU A 84 10.29 -13.22 16.71
N GLN A 85 10.45 -11.90 16.85
CA GLN A 85 10.15 -11.18 18.09
C GLN A 85 8.65 -11.22 18.44
N GLU A 86 7.79 -11.13 17.44
CA GLU A 86 6.34 -11.04 17.59
C GLU A 86 5.63 -12.40 17.40
N GLY A 87 6.37 -13.47 17.12
CA GLY A 87 5.82 -14.80 16.88
C GLY A 87 4.95 -14.91 15.61
N ILE A 88 5.28 -14.15 14.57
CA ILE A 88 4.55 -14.10 13.30
C ILE A 88 5.03 -15.23 12.37
N ASP A 89 4.10 -16.06 11.91
CA ASP A 89 4.37 -17.05 10.87
C ASP A 89 4.37 -16.39 9.47
N LEU A 90 5.57 -16.23 8.90
CA LEU A 90 5.74 -15.65 7.57
C LEU A 90 5.14 -16.53 6.46
N SER A 91 5.08 -17.85 6.64
CA SER A 91 4.45 -18.75 5.67
C SER A 91 2.93 -18.57 5.60
N ALA A 92 2.31 -18.10 6.69
CA ALA A 92 0.89 -17.72 6.72
C ALA A 92 0.66 -16.22 6.42
N SER A 93 1.73 -15.44 6.23
CA SER A 93 1.67 -13.99 6.06
C SER A 93 1.44 -13.56 4.61
N TYR A 94 1.14 -12.27 4.44
CA TYR A 94 0.88 -11.60 3.17
C TYR A 94 1.88 -10.47 2.97
N ALA A 95 2.28 -10.22 1.72
CA ALA A 95 3.13 -9.11 1.37
C ALA A 95 2.63 -8.45 0.08
N TYR A 96 2.65 -7.12 0.06
CA TYR A 96 2.15 -6.29 -1.03
C TYR A 96 3.25 -5.35 -1.52
N SER A 97 3.53 -5.33 -2.82
CA SER A 97 4.47 -4.36 -3.42
C SER A 97 4.20 -4.15 -4.91
N ASP A 98 4.62 -2.98 -5.42
CA ASP A 98 4.61 -2.62 -6.84
C ASP A 98 5.98 -2.75 -7.52
N SER A 99 7.05 -2.98 -6.76
CA SER A 99 8.42 -2.92 -7.24
C SER A 99 9.13 -4.27 -7.23
N VAL A 100 9.89 -4.57 -8.28
CA VAL A 100 10.76 -5.75 -8.34
C VAL A 100 11.87 -5.72 -7.28
N SER A 101 12.23 -4.54 -6.75
CA SER A 101 13.20 -4.43 -5.66
C SER A 101 12.75 -5.14 -4.37
N ASP A 102 11.44 -5.34 -4.22
CA ASP A 102 10.84 -6.03 -3.06
C ASP A 102 10.64 -7.53 -3.30
N LEU A 103 11.15 -8.07 -4.42
CA LEU A 103 11.02 -9.49 -4.74
C LEU A 103 11.51 -10.43 -3.62
N PRO A 104 12.65 -10.17 -2.93
CA PRO A 104 13.06 -10.99 -1.79
C PRO A 104 12.05 -11.00 -0.63
N MET A 105 11.35 -9.89 -0.39
CA MET A 105 10.28 -9.81 0.62
C MET A 105 9.04 -10.57 0.15
N LEU A 106 8.65 -10.43 -1.11
CA LEU A 106 7.48 -11.15 -1.64
C LEU A 106 7.69 -12.67 -1.60
N ARG A 107 8.89 -13.16 -1.93
CA ARG A 107 9.24 -14.59 -1.82
C ARG A 107 9.38 -15.10 -0.38
N LEU A 108 9.47 -14.20 0.61
CA LEU A 108 9.61 -14.60 2.01
C LEU A 108 8.30 -15.11 2.61
N VAL A 109 7.15 -14.66 2.09
CA VAL A 109 5.83 -14.96 2.64
C VAL A 109 5.09 -16.01 1.82
N GLY A 110 4.09 -16.68 2.41
CA GLY A 110 3.27 -17.65 1.67
C GLY A 110 2.21 -17.02 0.74
N ASN A 111 1.85 -15.76 0.95
CA ASN A 111 0.80 -15.09 0.17
C ASN A 111 1.30 -13.77 -0.46
N PRO A 112 2.20 -13.83 -1.47
CA PRO A 112 2.66 -12.64 -2.18
C PRO A 112 1.59 -12.04 -3.09
N VAL A 113 1.50 -10.71 -3.09
CA VAL A 113 0.56 -9.95 -3.92
C VAL A 113 1.28 -8.80 -4.61
N ALA A 114 1.30 -8.83 -5.94
CA ALA A 114 1.82 -7.75 -6.76
C ALA A 114 0.74 -6.68 -6.97
N VAL A 115 1.03 -5.42 -6.65
CA VAL A 115 0.08 -4.30 -6.73
C VAL A 115 0.55 -3.31 -7.77
N ASN A 116 -0.19 -3.12 -8.86
CA ASN A 116 0.24 -2.27 -9.98
C ASN A 116 1.71 -2.47 -10.37
N PRO A 117 2.17 -3.73 -10.54
CA PRO A 117 3.59 -4.03 -10.60
C PRO A 117 4.31 -3.35 -11.76
N ASP A 118 5.57 -3.01 -11.56
CA ASP A 118 6.49 -2.73 -12.66
C ASP A 118 6.65 -3.96 -13.59
N SER A 119 7.28 -3.75 -14.75
CA SER A 119 7.44 -4.81 -15.75
C SER A 119 8.25 -6.02 -15.25
N GLY A 120 9.17 -5.82 -14.30
CA GLY A 120 9.99 -6.88 -13.74
C GLY A 120 9.19 -7.74 -12.78
N LEU A 121 8.51 -7.09 -11.82
CA LEU A 121 7.64 -7.77 -10.87
C LEU A 121 6.45 -8.44 -11.56
N GLU A 122 5.91 -7.83 -12.62
CA GLU A 122 4.81 -8.42 -13.38
C GLU A 122 5.21 -9.75 -14.02
N GLN A 123 6.40 -9.84 -14.60
CA GLN A 123 6.89 -11.09 -15.20
C GLN A 123 7.02 -12.19 -14.16
N VAL A 124 7.61 -11.87 -13.01
CA VAL A 124 7.78 -12.84 -11.91
C VAL A 124 6.43 -13.27 -11.34
N ALA A 125 5.55 -12.32 -11.06
CA ALA A 125 4.22 -12.61 -10.52
C ALA A 125 3.41 -13.52 -11.46
N ARG A 126 3.51 -13.32 -12.78
CA ARG A 126 2.87 -14.20 -13.77
C ARG A 126 3.50 -15.59 -13.81
N ALA A 127 4.83 -15.67 -13.78
CA ALA A 127 5.56 -16.94 -13.82
C ALA A 127 5.30 -17.79 -12.57
N GLU A 128 5.21 -17.16 -11.39
CA GLU A 128 5.00 -17.82 -10.11
C GLU A 128 3.51 -17.92 -9.70
N GLY A 129 2.59 -17.47 -10.55
CA GLY A 129 1.15 -17.55 -10.29
C GLY A 129 0.65 -16.65 -9.15
N TRP A 130 1.38 -15.60 -8.82
CA TRP A 130 1.01 -14.66 -7.76
C TRP A 130 -0.21 -13.83 -8.12
N ARG A 131 -0.96 -13.43 -7.10
CA ARG A 131 -2.09 -12.50 -7.29
C ARG A 131 -1.58 -11.15 -7.74
N ILE A 132 -2.14 -10.62 -8.83
CA ILE A 132 -1.88 -9.26 -9.31
C ILE A 132 -3.12 -8.40 -9.10
N MET A 133 -2.99 -7.34 -8.30
CA MET A 133 -4.01 -6.30 -8.13
C MET A 133 -3.69 -5.11 -9.04
N ARG A 134 -4.67 -4.64 -9.81
CA ARG A 134 -4.53 -3.43 -10.63
C ARG A 134 -5.58 -2.41 -10.26
N PHE A 135 -5.12 -1.21 -9.94
CA PHE A 135 -5.96 -0.09 -9.58
C PHE A 135 -5.78 1.03 -10.60
N GLU A 136 -6.88 1.65 -10.99
CA GLU A 136 -6.82 2.79 -11.88
C GLU A 136 -6.50 4.05 -11.08
N LYS A 137 -5.43 4.75 -11.44
CA LYS A 137 -5.22 6.13 -10.95
C LYS A 137 -6.43 6.95 -11.38
N LEU A 138 -7.14 7.55 -10.42
CA LEU A 138 -8.40 8.30 -10.61
C LEU A 138 -8.39 9.24 -11.83
N GLY A 139 -7.23 9.85 -12.13
CA GLY A 139 -7.06 10.74 -13.28
C GLY A 139 -7.28 10.11 -14.66
N ARG A 140 -7.14 8.80 -14.84
CA ARG A 140 -7.36 8.14 -16.15
C ARG A 140 -8.85 8.11 -16.52
N ARG A 141 -9.71 7.77 -15.55
CA ARG A 141 -11.18 7.79 -15.73
C ARG A 141 -11.70 9.19 -16.06
N LEU A 142 -11.17 10.21 -15.38
CA LEU A 142 -11.57 11.60 -15.62
C LEU A 142 -11.15 12.10 -17.01
N ARG A 143 -10.01 11.64 -17.57
CA ARG A 143 -9.60 11.96 -18.95
C ARG A 143 -10.54 11.34 -19.98
N PHE A 144 -10.93 10.08 -19.79
CA PHE A 144 -11.90 9.42 -20.67
C PHE A 144 -13.31 10.01 -20.54
N ALA A 145 -13.74 10.34 -19.32
CA ALA A 145 -15.02 11.02 -19.08
C ALA A 145 -15.05 12.43 -19.70
N GLY A 146 -13.96 13.20 -19.58
CA GLY A 146 -13.82 14.50 -20.20
C GLY A 146 -13.84 14.44 -21.73
N ALA A 147 -13.18 13.44 -22.33
CA ALA A 147 -13.22 13.21 -23.77
C ALA A 147 -14.62 12.80 -24.27
N ALA A 148 -15.32 11.93 -23.53
CA ALA A 148 -16.68 11.52 -23.86
C ALA A 148 -17.69 12.68 -23.73
N LEU A 149 -17.56 13.52 -22.71
CA LEU A 149 -18.36 14.75 -22.56
C LEU A 149 -18.10 15.75 -23.70
N ALA A 150 -16.84 15.95 -24.11
CA ALA A 150 -16.49 16.82 -25.22
C ALA A 150 -17.09 16.34 -26.56
N LEU A 151 -17.08 15.02 -26.80
CA LEU A 151 -17.73 14.42 -27.99
C LEU A 151 -19.25 14.53 -27.94
N GLY A 152 -19.88 14.40 -26.76
CA GLY A 152 -21.33 14.59 -26.60
C GLY A 152 -21.79 16.03 -26.83
N LEU A 153 -20.94 17.02 -26.53
CA LEU A 153 -21.19 18.45 -26.79
C LEU A 153 -21.03 18.81 -28.27
N LEU A 154 -20.10 18.17 -28.99
CA LEU A 154 -19.89 18.40 -30.43
C LEU A 154 -20.87 17.61 -31.32
N GLY A 155 -21.45 16.51 -30.82
CA GLY A 155 -22.36 15.64 -31.57
C GLY A 155 -23.86 15.91 -31.41
N GLY A 156 -24.27 16.96 -30.68
CA GLY A 156 -25.69 17.35 -30.58
C GLY A 156 -26.57 16.47 -29.67
N GLY A 157 -26.00 15.81 -28.65
CA GLY A 157 -26.73 14.92 -27.73
C GLY A 157 -26.87 15.44 -26.28
N GLY A 158 -26.57 16.71 -26.03
CA GLY A 158 -26.37 17.27 -24.67
C GLY A 158 -27.60 17.37 -23.75
N GLY A 159 -28.77 16.87 -24.13
CA GLY A 159 -30.02 17.10 -23.37
C GLY A 159 -30.49 15.98 -22.44
N TYR A 160 -30.06 14.72 -22.59
CA TYR A 160 -30.86 13.60 -22.08
C TYR A 160 -30.37 12.87 -20.82
N ALA A 161 -29.17 13.15 -20.30
CA ALA A 161 -28.55 12.30 -19.26
C ALA A 161 -28.40 12.93 -17.86
N PHE A 162 -29.11 14.03 -17.56
CA PHE A 162 -29.06 14.63 -16.21
C PHE A 162 -30.10 14.08 -15.22
N ALA A 163 -31.02 13.22 -15.67
CA ALA A 163 -32.11 12.71 -14.85
C ALA A 163 -31.93 11.22 -14.51
N ARG A 164 -31.06 10.86 -13.55
CA ARG A 164 -31.29 9.68 -12.69
C ARG A 164 -30.42 9.45 -11.45
N PHE A 165 -29.46 10.31 -11.10
CA PHE A 165 -28.77 10.16 -9.82
C PHE A 165 -29.57 10.78 -8.68
N LYS A 166 -30.51 10.00 -8.11
CA LYS A 166 -31.10 10.27 -6.80
C LYS A 166 -30.25 9.52 -5.76
N PRO A 167 -29.35 10.18 -5.02
CA PRO A 167 -28.55 9.50 -4.02
C PRO A 167 -29.47 9.04 -2.87
N ARG A 168 -29.58 7.73 -2.68
CA ARG A 168 -30.23 7.13 -1.50
C ARG A 168 -29.25 7.21 -0.34
N HIS A 169 -29.12 8.38 0.28
CA HIS A 169 -28.49 8.51 1.59
C HIS A 169 -29.49 8.11 2.67
N ALA A 170 -29.34 6.90 3.19
CA ALA A 170 -29.91 6.47 4.45
C ALA A 170 -28.88 5.60 5.18
N TRP A 171 -27.83 6.23 5.71
CA TRP A 171 -27.06 5.63 6.79
C TRP A 171 -27.45 6.33 8.08
N ARG A 172 -28.16 5.57 8.91
CA ARG A 172 -28.74 5.98 10.18
C ARG A 172 -27.64 6.31 11.19
N ARG A 173 -27.88 7.41 11.90
CA ARG A 173 -27.28 7.74 13.20
C ARG A 173 -27.41 6.54 14.14
N ARG A 174 -26.30 6.14 14.77
CA ARG A 174 -26.31 5.53 16.10
C ARG A 174 -24.99 5.86 16.82
N ILE A 175 -24.93 7.11 17.27
CA ILE A 175 -24.19 7.50 18.48
C ILE A 175 -25.21 8.21 19.35
N GLY A 176 -25.46 7.63 20.52
CA GLY A 176 -26.41 8.09 21.52
C GLY A 176 -26.04 7.42 22.83
N LEU A 177 -25.30 8.17 23.64
CA LEU A 177 -25.11 7.97 25.07
C LEU A 177 -26.47 7.91 25.78
N GLY A 178 -26.57 7.02 26.77
CA GLY A 178 -27.75 6.79 27.62
C GLY A 178 -27.69 5.42 28.25
#